data_AF-A0A7Y4R6S3-F1
#
_entry.id   AF-A0A7Y4R6S3-F1
#
_cell.length_a   1.000
_cell.length_b   1.000
_cell.length_c   1.000
_cell.angle_alpha   90.00
_cell.angle_beta   90.00
_cell.angle_gamma   90.00
#
_symmetry.space_group_name_H-M   'P 1'
#
loop_
_entity.id
_entity.type
_entity.pdbx_description
1 polymer ?
#
loop_
_entity_poly.entity_id
_entity_poly.type
_entity_poly.pdbx_seq_one_letter_code
_entity_poly.pdbx_strand_id
1 'polypeptide(L)'
;MRKITLTLGFMVTVTFACYTQSVSRVDLKEKFLLSYIEEFIQKQSLSDSLFRKGLGFISLTVKPHSSKSDTVREYHLNTYYYDLKKTGLYPPCYTILMGRLVCIYFPQLSEVVNLSSKDKKKFDRLLESFLPKKQTIRFTTKDGKKVVDKSFRNEIVTIDGGKIIYLFKDGSTSMIDKSY
;
A
#
# COMPACT_ATOMS: atom_id res chain seq x y z
N MET A 1 30.52 -17.74 35.44
CA MET A 1 30.58 -16.66 34.44
C MET A 1 29.40 -16.80 33.48
N ARG A 2 28.37 -15.96 33.57
CA ARG A 2 27.20 -15.99 32.68
C ARG A 2 27.49 -15.13 31.44
N LYS A 3 27.53 -15.74 30.26
CA LYS A 3 27.55 -15.02 28.98
C LYS A 3 26.14 -14.49 28.73
N ILE A 4 25.96 -13.19 28.89
CA ILE A 4 24.76 -12.48 28.43
C ILE A 4 24.97 -12.24 26.94
N THR A 5 24.30 -13.03 26.11
CA THR A 5 24.25 -12.83 24.67
C THR A 5 23.37 -11.60 24.42
N LEU A 6 24.01 -10.48 24.08
CA LEU A 6 23.37 -9.24 23.72
C LEU A 6 22.72 -9.44 22.33
N THR A 7 21.44 -9.81 22.26
CA THR A 7 20.64 -9.75 21.04
C THR A 7 20.36 -8.28 20.73
N LEU A 8 21.34 -7.63 20.11
CA LEU A 8 21.22 -6.26 19.62
C LEU A 8 20.13 -6.23 18.54
N GLY A 9 19.00 -5.62 18.89
CA GLY A 9 17.79 -5.55 18.09
C GLY A 9 18.02 -4.99 16.69
N PHE A 10 17.90 -5.86 15.69
CA PHE A 10 17.84 -5.50 14.28
C PHE A 10 16.41 -5.02 13.96
N MET A 11 16.01 -3.83 14.43
CA MET A 11 14.59 -3.43 14.39
C MET A 11 14.28 -2.01 13.87
N VAL A 12 15.23 -1.29 13.28
CA VAL A 12 15.01 0.13 12.92
C VAL A 12 15.61 0.58 11.57
N THR A 13 15.52 -0.23 10.51
CA THR A 13 16.01 0.25 9.19
C THR A 13 14.90 0.73 8.24
N VAL A 14 13.67 0.24 8.37
CA VAL A 14 12.57 0.68 7.48
C VAL A 14 12.05 2.07 7.85
N THR A 15 12.08 2.45 9.13
CA THR A 15 11.46 3.69 9.62
C THR A 15 12.22 4.96 9.19
N PHE A 16 13.56 4.93 9.15
CA PHE A 16 14.37 6.12 8.85
C PHE A 16 14.37 6.49 7.36
N ALA A 17 14.25 5.52 6.44
CA ALA A 17 14.29 5.79 5.00
C ALA A 17 13.05 6.52 4.47
N CYS A 18 11.98 6.59 5.28
CA CYS A 18 10.66 7.05 4.86
C CYS A 18 10.32 8.48 5.38
N TYR A 19 11.23 9.12 6.12
CA TYR A 19 11.12 10.52 6.57
C TYR A 19 11.68 11.46 5.50
N THR A 20 10.96 11.63 4.38
CA THR A 20 11.43 12.43 3.24
C THR A 20 10.37 13.40 2.76
N GLN A 21 10.80 14.57 2.25
CA GLN A 21 9.92 15.56 1.61
C GLN A 21 9.38 15.10 0.23
N SER A 22 9.76 13.90 -0.20
CA SER A 22 9.34 13.25 -1.43
C SER A 22 8.86 11.82 -1.17
N VAL A 23 8.05 11.28 -2.06
CA VAL A 23 7.71 9.84 -2.04
C VAL A 23 8.92 9.03 -2.49
N SER A 24 9.52 8.29 -1.58
CA SER A 24 10.80 7.61 -1.81
C SER A 24 10.62 6.14 -2.14
N ARG A 25 11.39 5.62 -3.11
CA ARG A 25 11.46 4.17 -3.34
C ARG A 25 12.31 3.55 -2.25
N VAL A 26 11.85 2.45 -1.66
CA VAL A 26 12.58 1.67 -0.66
C VAL A 26 12.66 0.21 -1.06
N ASP A 27 13.69 -0.46 -0.57
CA ASP A 27 13.83 -1.90 -0.69
C ASP A 27 13.43 -2.54 0.65
N LEU A 28 12.39 -3.38 0.61
CA LEU A 28 11.98 -4.17 1.77
C LEU A 28 13.03 -5.27 2.01
N LYS A 29 13.53 -5.39 3.25
CA LYS A 29 14.60 -6.33 3.60
C LYS A 29 14.09 -7.54 4.37
N GLU A 30 12.91 -7.42 4.98
CA GLU A 30 12.28 -8.44 5.77
C GLU A 30 11.78 -9.58 4.88
N LYS A 31 12.52 -10.70 4.85
CA LYS A 31 12.22 -11.87 4.02
C LYS A 31 10.80 -12.41 4.22
N PHE A 32 10.31 -12.48 5.46
CA PHE A 32 8.95 -12.96 5.74
C PHE A 32 7.89 -12.04 5.13
N LEU A 33 8.08 -10.72 5.23
CA LEU A 33 7.14 -9.73 4.71
C LEU A 33 7.12 -9.76 3.18
N LEU A 34 8.29 -9.87 2.56
CA LEU A 34 8.41 -10.09 1.12
C LEU A 34 7.60 -11.32 0.69
N SER A 35 7.82 -12.47 1.34
CA SER A 35 7.12 -13.72 1.02
C SER A 35 5.60 -13.57 1.11
N TYR A 36 5.07 -12.92 2.15
CA TYR A 36 3.62 -12.72 2.28
C TYR A 36 3.06 -11.73 1.24
N ILE A 37 3.80 -10.68 0.90
CA ILE A 37 3.37 -9.75 -0.16
C ILE A 37 3.36 -10.46 -1.52
N GLU A 38 4.36 -11.28 -1.80
CA GLU A 38 4.43 -12.08 -3.02
C GLU A 38 3.27 -13.10 -3.10
N GLU A 39 2.99 -13.82 -2.02
CA GLU A 39 1.83 -14.72 -1.92
C GLU A 39 0.52 -13.95 -2.17
N PHE A 40 0.37 -12.76 -1.56
CA PHE A 40 -0.78 -11.90 -1.77
C PHE A 40 -0.91 -11.45 -3.22
N ILE A 41 0.18 -11.03 -3.87
CA ILE A 41 0.20 -10.64 -5.29
C ILE A 41 -0.22 -11.81 -6.18
N GLN A 42 0.29 -13.00 -5.92
CA GLN A 42 -0.04 -14.21 -6.70
C GLN A 42 -1.52 -14.55 -6.54
N LYS A 43 -2.03 -14.60 -5.31
CA LYS A 43 -3.44 -14.87 -5.04
C LYS A 43 -4.35 -13.87 -5.75
N GLN A 44 -4.07 -12.57 -5.63
CA GLN A 44 -4.85 -11.52 -6.29
C GLN A 44 -4.76 -11.61 -7.81
N SER A 45 -3.62 -12.00 -8.37
CA SER A 45 -3.48 -12.20 -9.83
C SER A 45 -4.30 -13.39 -10.35
N LEU A 46 -4.62 -14.37 -9.51
CA LEU A 46 -5.48 -15.50 -9.87
C LEU A 46 -6.96 -15.12 -9.79
N SER A 47 -7.37 -14.39 -8.74
CA SER A 47 -8.77 -14.05 -8.48
C SER A 47 -9.26 -12.79 -9.19
N ASP A 48 -8.38 -11.81 -9.46
CA ASP A 48 -8.76 -10.51 -10.00
C ASP A 48 -8.19 -10.30 -11.42
N SER A 49 -9.09 -10.14 -12.39
CA SER A 49 -8.72 -9.97 -13.80
C SER A 49 -7.96 -8.68 -14.12
N LEU A 50 -8.15 -7.62 -13.35
CA LEU A 50 -7.43 -6.36 -13.50
C LEU A 50 -6.06 -6.44 -12.84
N PHE A 51 -5.99 -7.01 -11.64
CA PHE A 51 -4.72 -7.26 -10.97
C PHE A 51 -3.81 -8.15 -11.81
N ARG A 52 -4.38 -9.18 -12.45
CA ARG A 52 -3.67 -10.03 -13.41
C ARG A 52 -3.08 -9.25 -14.59
N LYS A 53 -3.79 -8.23 -15.06
CA LYS A 53 -3.36 -7.34 -16.16
C LYS A 53 -2.35 -6.26 -15.72
N GLY A 54 -1.89 -6.28 -14.47
CA GLY A 54 -0.96 -5.28 -13.95
C GLY A 54 -1.61 -3.96 -13.54
N LEU A 55 -2.93 -3.95 -13.38
CA LEU A 55 -3.67 -2.81 -12.88
C LEU A 55 -3.93 -2.96 -11.39
N GLY A 56 -4.08 -1.84 -10.69
CA GLY A 56 -4.12 -1.74 -9.26
C GLY A 56 -2.75 -1.64 -8.60
N PHE A 57 -2.76 -1.23 -7.34
CA PHE A 57 -1.61 -1.20 -6.47
C PHE A 57 -1.97 -1.78 -5.11
N ILE A 58 -0.96 -2.12 -4.33
CA ILE A 58 -1.11 -2.62 -2.97
C ILE A 58 -0.86 -1.48 -2.00
N SER A 59 -1.72 -1.31 -1.02
CA SER A 59 -1.43 -0.53 0.18
C SER A 59 -0.96 -1.46 1.28
N LEU A 60 0.23 -1.16 1.81
CA LEU A 60 0.82 -1.79 2.99
C LEU A 60 0.79 -0.76 4.12
N THR A 61 -0.15 -0.91 5.04
CA THR A 61 -0.19 -0.06 6.25
C THR A 61 0.56 -0.75 7.37
N VAL A 62 1.66 -0.14 7.82
CA VAL A 62 2.46 -0.61 8.94
C VAL A 62 1.92 0.04 10.21
N LYS A 63 1.33 -0.77 11.08
CA LYS A 63 0.84 -0.31 12.38
C LYS A 63 1.81 -0.75 13.49
N PRO A 64 2.13 0.16 14.43
CA PRO A 64 2.71 -0.25 15.69
C PRO A 64 1.74 -1.20 16.41
N HIS A 65 2.28 -2.13 17.20
CA HIS A 65 1.62 -2.95 18.23
C HIS A 65 0.10 -2.68 18.41
N SER A 66 -0.76 -3.67 18.14
CA SER A 66 -2.12 -3.63 18.67
C SER A 66 -2.15 -4.16 20.09
N SER A 67 -3.14 -3.70 20.86
CA SER A 67 -3.42 -4.12 22.24
C SER A 67 -3.74 -5.62 22.40
N LYS A 68 -3.71 -6.42 21.33
CA LYS A 68 -3.77 -7.89 21.40
C LYS A 68 -2.38 -8.49 21.65
N SER A 69 -2.35 -9.41 22.61
CA SER A 69 -1.22 -10.18 23.13
C SER A 69 -0.08 -10.45 22.12
N ASP A 70 1.15 -10.25 22.58
CA ASP A 70 2.44 -10.63 21.98
C ASP A 70 2.77 -10.22 20.54
N THR A 71 1.92 -9.39 19.91
CA THR A 71 2.20 -8.83 18.59
C THR A 71 3.16 -7.65 18.70
N VAL A 72 4.28 -7.65 17.98
CA VAL A 72 5.21 -6.52 17.91
C VAL A 72 4.80 -5.53 16.84
N ARG A 73 4.29 -6.02 15.70
CA ARG A 73 3.94 -5.19 14.55
C ARG A 73 2.83 -5.84 13.73
N GLU A 74 1.99 -5.00 13.15
CA GLU A 74 0.96 -5.42 12.20
C GLU A 74 1.19 -4.80 10.84
N TYR A 75 0.93 -5.58 9.80
CA TYR A 75 0.96 -5.12 8.42
C TYR A 75 -0.39 -5.40 7.77
N HIS A 76 -1.07 -4.34 7.33
CA HIS A 76 -2.38 -4.46 6.69
C HIS A 76 -2.20 -4.28 5.18
N LEU A 77 -2.49 -5.33 4.42
CA LEU A 77 -2.40 -5.36 2.96
C LEU A 77 -3.78 -5.21 2.34
N ASN A 78 -3.93 -4.29 1.37
CA ASN A 78 -5.16 -4.11 0.60
C ASN A 78 -4.82 -3.81 -0.86
N THR A 79 -5.71 -4.18 -1.79
CA THR A 79 -5.63 -3.79 -3.20
C THR A 79 -6.51 -2.59 -3.49
N TYR A 80 -6.04 -1.71 -4.38
CA TYR A 80 -6.78 -0.53 -4.79
C TYR A 80 -6.62 -0.25 -6.28
N TYR A 81 -7.70 0.23 -6.90
CA TYR A 81 -7.78 0.54 -8.34
C TYR A 81 -8.14 1.99 -8.64
N TYR A 82 -8.19 2.85 -7.62
CA TYR A 82 -8.61 4.24 -7.74
C TYR A 82 -7.43 5.22 -7.62
N ASP A 83 -7.69 6.46 -8.02
CA ASP A 83 -6.73 7.55 -8.00
C ASP A 83 -6.54 8.11 -6.58
N LEU A 84 -5.36 7.89 -5.99
CA LEU A 84 -4.98 8.46 -4.69
C LEU A 84 -5.04 10.00 -4.68
N LYS A 85 -4.97 10.66 -5.84
CA LYS A 85 -5.09 12.11 -5.93
C LYS A 85 -6.41 12.63 -5.38
N LYS A 86 -7.49 11.83 -5.47
CA LYS A 86 -8.82 12.19 -4.93
C LYS A 86 -8.83 12.24 -3.41
N THR A 87 -8.03 11.40 -2.76
CA THR A 87 -7.95 11.34 -1.28
C THR A 87 -6.89 12.29 -0.74
N GLY A 88 -5.90 12.67 -1.55
CA GLY A 88 -4.75 13.47 -1.12
C GLY A 88 -3.76 12.69 -0.24
N LEU A 89 -3.97 11.39 -0.06
CA LEU A 89 -3.18 10.52 0.82
C LEU A 89 -2.06 9.84 0.03
N TYR A 90 -0.94 10.55 -0.13
CA TYR A 90 0.25 9.98 -0.75
C TYR A 90 1.03 9.13 0.26
N PRO A 91 1.59 7.99 -0.17
CA PRO A 91 2.44 7.20 0.71
C PRO A 91 3.78 7.91 0.94
N PRO A 92 4.36 7.84 2.14
CA PRO A 92 5.72 8.35 2.39
C PRO A 92 6.78 7.60 1.57
N CYS A 93 6.59 6.29 1.36
CA CYS A 93 7.48 5.50 0.52
C CYS A 93 6.74 4.38 -0.21
N TYR A 94 7.39 3.82 -1.23
CA TYR A 94 6.85 2.73 -2.05
C TYR A 94 7.94 1.75 -2.43
N THR A 95 7.53 0.58 -2.90
CA THR A 95 8.42 -0.36 -3.59
C THR A 95 7.72 -0.96 -4.81
N ILE A 96 8.49 -1.69 -5.63
CA ILE A 96 7.96 -2.45 -6.76
C ILE A 96 8.34 -3.91 -6.53
N LEU A 97 7.33 -4.76 -6.30
CA LEU A 97 7.51 -6.19 -6.09
C LEU A 97 6.72 -6.95 -7.15
N MET A 98 7.36 -7.91 -7.82
CA MET A 98 6.75 -8.70 -8.89
C MET A 98 6.03 -7.83 -9.97
N GLY A 99 6.59 -6.66 -10.28
CA GLY A 99 5.97 -5.72 -11.23
C GLY A 99 4.67 -5.08 -10.72
N ARG A 100 4.46 -5.01 -9.40
CA ARG A 100 3.34 -4.33 -8.75
C ARG A 100 3.83 -3.22 -7.85
N LEU A 101 3.13 -2.09 -7.90
CA LEU A 101 3.36 -0.98 -6.99
C LEU A 101 2.84 -1.34 -5.60
N VAL A 102 3.71 -1.21 -4.60
CA VAL A 102 3.35 -1.38 -3.18
C VAL A 102 3.59 -0.04 -2.49
N CYS A 103 2.51 0.65 -2.15
CA CYS A 103 2.49 1.90 -1.41
C CYS A 103 2.55 1.61 0.09
N ILE A 104 3.53 2.17 0.80
CA ILE A 104 3.79 1.85 2.21
C ILE A 104 3.38 3.05 3.06
N TYR A 105 2.47 2.82 3.99
CA TYR A 105 1.91 3.83 4.87
C TYR A 105 2.27 3.55 6.32
N PHE A 106 2.61 4.62 7.04
CA PHE A 106 2.83 4.62 8.48
C PHE A 106 1.84 5.61 9.07
N PRO A 107 0.70 5.18 9.64
CA PRO A 107 -0.32 6.11 10.15
C PRO A 107 0.20 7.08 11.22
N GLN A 108 1.27 6.72 11.92
CA GLN A 108 1.93 7.60 12.87
C GLN A 108 2.76 8.72 12.21
N LEU A 109 3.08 8.59 10.92
CA LEU A 109 3.92 9.52 10.16
C LEU A 109 3.11 10.29 9.10
N SER A 110 1.85 9.91 8.84
CA SER A 110 1.07 10.43 7.72
C SER A 110 0.75 11.92 7.82
N GLU A 111 0.77 12.51 9.02
CA GLU A 111 0.59 13.96 9.22
C GLU A 111 1.84 14.77 8.86
N VAL A 112 3.01 14.13 8.72
CA VAL A 112 4.31 14.81 8.63
C VAL A 112 4.77 15.03 7.19
N VAL A 113 4.16 14.36 6.21
CA VAL A 113 4.68 14.31 4.83
C VAL A 113 4.04 15.38 3.96
N ASN A 114 4.56 16.60 4.06
CA ASN A 114 4.20 17.71 3.17
C ASN A 114 4.92 17.60 1.82
N LEU A 115 4.35 16.82 0.90
CA LEU A 115 4.90 16.69 -0.45
C LEU A 115 4.75 17.96 -1.28
N SER A 116 5.82 18.34 -1.98
CA SER A 116 5.76 19.39 -3.00
C SER A 116 4.86 19.00 -4.16
N SER A 117 4.32 19.97 -4.90
CA SER A 117 3.55 19.70 -6.12
C SER A 117 4.35 18.94 -7.19
N LYS A 118 5.68 19.10 -7.19
CA LYS A 118 6.58 18.40 -8.11
C LYS A 118 6.67 16.92 -7.76
N ASP A 119 6.80 16.59 -6.48
CA ASP A 119 6.89 15.20 -6.01
C ASP A 119 5.56 14.47 -6.14
N LYS A 120 4.44 15.15 -5.84
CA LYS A 120 3.09 14.65 -6.12
C LYS A 120 2.95 14.27 -7.60
N LYS A 121 3.30 15.18 -8.52
CA LYS A 121 3.26 14.90 -9.97
C LYS A 121 4.18 13.75 -10.39
N LYS A 122 5.36 13.61 -9.77
CA LYS A 122 6.28 12.51 -10.06
C LYS A 122 5.67 11.18 -9.64
N PHE A 123 5.09 11.12 -8.44
CA PHE A 123 4.40 9.93 -7.97
C PHE A 123 3.14 9.63 -8.78
N ASP A 124 2.34 10.65 -9.13
CA ASP A 124 1.15 10.48 -9.97
C ASP A 124 1.48 9.79 -11.29
N ARG A 125 2.59 10.17 -11.94
CA ARG A 125 3.05 9.54 -13.19
C ARG A 125 3.42 8.07 -12.99
N LEU A 126 4.01 7.73 -11.85
CA LEU A 126 4.30 6.34 -11.50
C LEU A 126 3.00 5.57 -11.25
N LEU A 127 2.11 6.11 -10.42
CA LEU A 127 0.82 5.49 -10.10
C LEU A 127 -0.03 5.27 -11.36
N GLU A 128 -0.01 6.21 -12.30
CA GLU A 128 -0.78 6.17 -13.54
C GLU A 128 -0.53 4.90 -14.36
N SER A 129 0.69 4.35 -14.36
CA SER A 129 1.01 3.12 -15.10
C SER A 129 0.35 1.87 -14.51
N PHE A 130 -0.11 1.95 -13.26
CA PHE A 130 -0.79 0.88 -12.56
C PHE A 130 -2.32 1.09 -12.52
N LEU A 131 -2.87 2.16 -13.10
CA LEU A 131 -4.31 2.41 -13.02
C LEU A 131 -5.01 2.18 -14.38
N PRO A 132 -6.31 1.80 -14.39
CA PRO A 132 -7.07 1.63 -15.63
C PRO A 132 -7.04 2.90 -16.48
N LYS A 133 -6.94 2.80 -17.81
CA LYS A 133 -6.88 4.00 -18.67
C LYS A 133 -8.11 4.90 -18.48
N LYS A 134 -7.87 6.22 -18.49
CA LYS A 134 -8.95 7.21 -18.50
C LYS A 134 -9.78 7.09 -19.78
N GLN A 135 -11.07 7.30 -19.64
CA GLN A 135 -12.04 7.32 -20.72
C GLN A 135 -12.79 8.65 -20.70
N THR A 136 -13.24 9.10 -21.87
CA THR A 136 -14.15 10.23 -21.95
C THR A 136 -15.57 9.71 -21.95
N ILE A 137 -16.35 10.11 -20.95
CA ILE A 137 -17.79 9.81 -20.90
C ILE A 137 -18.60 11.07 -21.14
N ARG A 138 -19.78 10.88 -21.73
CA ARG A 138 -20.76 11.95 -21.97
C ARG A 138 -22.09 11.48 -21.41
N PHE A 139 -22.71 12.30 -20.57
CA PHE A 139 -24.00 12.00 -19.99
C PHE A 139 -24.84 13.27 -19.85
N THR A 140 -26.14 13.10 -19.74
CA THR A 140 -27.09 14.19 -19.54
C THR A 140 -27.56 14.14 -18.08
N THR A 141 -27.45 15.24 -17.35
CA THR A 141 -27.96 15.32 -15.97
C THR A 141 -29.49 15.30 -15.96
N LYS A 142 -30.07 15.13 -14.77
CA LYS A 142 -31.54 15.18 -14.59
C LYS A 142 -32.16 16.49 -15.12
N ASP A 143 -31.41 17.59 -15.07
CA ASP A 143 -31.84 18.91 -15.56
C ASP A 143 -31.65 19.11 -17.09
N GLY A 144 -31.30 18.05 -17.84
CA GLY A 144 -31.07 18.12 -19.29
C GLY A 144 -29.70 18.67 -19.70
N LYS A 145 -28.82 19.00 -18.75
CA LYS A 145 -27.47 19.53 -19.03
C LYS A 145 -26.55 18.41 -19.52
N LYS A 146 -25.92 18.61 -20.68
CA LYS A 146 -24.87 17.71 -21.19
C LYS A 146 -23.56 17.95 -20.43
N VAL A 147 -23.00 16.89 -19.85
CA VAL A 147 -21.72 16.90 -19.14
C VAL A 147 -20.74 15.96 -19.85
N VAL A 148 -19.49 16.41 -19.96
CA VAL A 148 -18.39 15.63 -20.54
C VAL A 148 -17.29 15.51 -19.50
N ASP A 149 -17.03 14.30 -19.02
CA ASP A 149 -15.88 13.99 -18.17
C ASP A 149 -14.80 13.31 -19.02
N LYS A 150 -13.66 13.98 -19.19
CA LYS A 150 -12.51 13.51 -19.99
C LYS A 150 -11.57 12.60 -19.22
N SER A 151 -11.78 12.45 -17.91
CA SER A 151 -10.89 11.79 -16.97
C SER A 151 -11.54 10.64 -16.23
N PHE A 152 -12.70 10.18 -16.71
CA PHE A 152 -13.45 9.13 -16.07
C PHE A 152 -12.69 7.81 -16.05
N ARG A 153 -12.80 7.08 -14.95
CA ARG A 153 -12.41 5.68 -14.83
C ARG A 153 -13.54 4.96 -14.14
N ASN A 154 -13.83 3.73 -14.59
CA ASN A 154 -14.64 2.83 -13.78
C ASN A 154 -13.86 2.51 -12.51
N GLU A 155 -14.24 3.16 -11.41
CA GLU A 155 -13.72 2.83 -10.10
C GLU A 155 -14.29 1.49 -9.68
N ILE A 156 -13.40 0.52 -9.53
CA ILE A 156 -13.77 -0.79 -9.01
C ILE A 156 -13.45 -0.77 -7.53
N VAL A 157 -14.51 -0.71 -6.74
CA VAL A 157 -14.42 -0.89 -5.30
C VAL A 157 -14.42 -2.39 -5.06
N THR A 158 -13.24 -2.93 -4.73
CA THR A 158 -13.15 -4.32 -4.27
C THR A 158 -13.51 -4.34 -2.80
N ILE A 159 -14.58 -5.06 -2.45
CA ILE A 159 -14.92 -5.34 -1.05
C ILE A 159 -14.17 -6.63 -0.66
N ASP A 160 -12.84 -6.55 -0.65
CA ASP A 160 -11.97 -7.52 -0.02
C ASP A 160 -11.41 -6.81 1.22
N GLY A 161 -11.57 -7.38 2.40
CA GLY A 161 -11.00 -6.81 3.62
C GLY A 161 -9.47 -6.77 3.57
N GLY A 162 -8.86 -7.51 2.64
CA GLY A 162 -7.42 -7.61 2.54
C GLY A 162 -6.88 -8.57 3.59
N LYS A 163 -5.59 -8.43 3.89
CA LYS A 163 -4.86 -9.32 4.81
C LYS A 163 -4.25 -8.55 5.96
N ILE A 164 -4.17 -9.19 7.12
CA ILE A 164 -3.36 -8.72 8.24
C ILE A 164 -2.25 -9.73 8.48
N ILE A 165 -1.01 -9.24 8.51
CA ILE A 165 0.16 -10.01 8.89
C ILE A 165 0.60 -9.56 10.29
N TYR A 166 0.75 -10.52 11.20
CA TYR A 166 1.25 -10.32 12.54
C TYR A 166 2.72 -10.75 12.62
N LEU A 167 3.54 -9.94 13.27
CA LEU A 167 4.86 -10.34 13.76
C LEU A 167 4.79 -10.43 15.29
N PHE A 168 5.07 -11.59 15.85
CA PHE A 168 5.03 -11.82 17.30
C PHE A 168 6.40 -11.63 17.96
N LYS A 169 6.41 -11.47 19.30
CA LYS A 169 7.63 -11.25 20.10
C LYS A 169 8.63 -12.40 20.02
N ASP A 170 8.15 -13.62 19.83
CA ASP A 170 8.97 -14.82 19.64
C ASP A 170 9.59 -14.91 18.22
N GLY A 171 9.27 -13.95 17.35
CA GLY A 171 9.71 -13.90 15.96
C GLY A 171 8.84 -14.68 14.99
N SER A 172 7.80 -15.38 15.47
CA SER A 172 6.84 -16.06 14.62
C SER A 172 5.95 -15.06 13.87
N THR A 173 5.33 -15.52 12.78
CA THR A 173 4.48 -14.69 11.93
C THR A 173 3.21 -15.43 11.55
N SER A 174 2.11 -14.70 11.39
CA SER A 174 0.86 -15.25 10.86
C SER A 174 0.20 -14.27 9.89
N MET A 175 -0.55 -14.78 8.93
CA MET A 175 -1.36 -13.99 8.01
C MET A 175 -2.80 -14.45 8.07
N ILE A 176 -3.74 -13.51 8.25
CA ILE A 176 -5.18 -13.79 8.30
C ILE A 176 -5.92 -12.94 7.28
N ASP A 177 -7.05 -13.44 6.79
CA ASP A 177 -8.04 -12.63 6.07
C ASP A 177 -8.66 -11.61 7.03
N LYS A 178 -8.82 -10.37 6.57
CA LYS A 178 -9.55 -9.37 7.33
C LYS A 178 -11.04 -9.56 7.06
N SER A 179 -11.74 -10.15 8.01
CA SER A 179 -13.20 -10.26 7.98
C SER A 179 -13.83 -8.91 8.33
N TYR A 180 -14.87 -8.52 7.61
CA TYR A 180 -15.79 -7.43 7.98
C TYR A 180 -16.95 -7.98 8.80
#